data_AF-A0AAX4IQ86-F1
#
_entry.id   AF-A0AAX4IQ86-F1
#
_cell.length_a   1.000
_cell.length_b   1.000
_cell.length_c   1.000
_cell.angle_alpha   90.00
_cell.angle_beta   90.00
_cell.angle_gamma   90.00
#
_symmetry.space_group_name_H-M   'P 1'
#
loop_
_entity.id
_entity.type
_entity.pdbx_description
1 polymer ?
#
loop_
_entity_poly.entity_id
_entity_poly.type
_entity_poly.pdbx_seq_one_letter_code
_entity_poly.pdbx_strand_id
1 'polypeptide(L)'
;MLQDKPSHSTPGKPPRNCQFYPQFLTTTPDAMSSSERITVYNLADLKNHSDDALPNYLNSLKFAQSHTLTDVRLALGYSAFLVAGACFLWDYKLGFESTKYYTAAAVVLYSLLNGALTLWIWLKEAGTVYEGTSPSGEKISIATSTKKNDPTYNMKITLTHKNGEKKTLELSKPFAEWFDSQGRFVVIPFQEVLATNIPIIGKLDPKRVKSVSQAYSADVLDALYAESAATGSEAEAIKGASKRRKA
;
A
#
# COMPACT_ATOMS: atom_id res chain seq x y z
N MET A 1 -6.24 -32.13 78.76
CA MET A 1 -7.57 -31.76 78.23
C MET A 1 -7.35 -30.70 77.15
N LEU A 2 -8.17 -30.73 76.09
CA LEU A 2 -8.00 -30.20 74.73
C LEU A 2 -7.54 -28.73 74.54
N GLN A 3 -6.85 -28.52 73.39
CA GLN A 3 -6.93 -27.43 72.35
C GLN A 3 -7.03 -25.95 72.82
N ASP A 4 -6.30 -24.98 72.28
CA ASP A 4 -6.26 -24.58 70.86
C ASP A 4 -5.09 -23.59 70.53
N LYS A 5 -4.71 -23.52 69.25
CA LYS A 5 -3.75 -22.57 68.60
C LYS A 5 -4.48 -21.22 68.29
N PRO A 6 -3.88 -20.11 67.73
CA PRO A 6 -2.55 -19.95 67.12
C PRO A 6 -1.77 -18.64 67.38
N SER A 7 -0.55 -18.68 66.82
CA SER A 7 0.61 -17.79 66.79
C SER A 7 0.43 -16.32 66.38
N HIS A 8 1.10 -15.42 67.11
CA HIS A 8 1.48 -14.08 66.66
C HIS A 8 2.90 -13.76 67.16
N SER A 9 3.87 -13.62 66.25
CA SER A 9 5.18 -13.02 66.55
C SER A 9 5.88 -12.55 65.27
N THR A 10 5.96 -11.24 65.10
CA THR A 10 6.97 -10.49 64.32
C THR A 10 8.39 -10.88 64.79
N PRO A 11 9.50 -10.73 64.03
CA PRO A 11 9.98 -9.41 63.54
C PRO A 11 10.92 -9.43 62.30
N GLY A 12 11.41 -8.24 61.92
CA GLY A 12 12.81 -8.11 61.45
C GLY A 12 13.02 -7.82 59.96
N LYS A 13 13.25 -6.54 59.66
CA LYS A 13 13.76 -6.02 58.38
C LYS A 13 15.19 -6.53 58.09
N PRO A 14 15.50 -7.04 56.88
CA PRO A 14 16.87 -7.03 56.37
C PRO A 14 17.11 -5.82 55.44
N PRO A 15 18.29 -5.17 55.48
CA PRO A 15 18.61 -4.09 54.58
C PRO A 15 19.48 -4.53 53.38
N ARG A 16 19.39 -3.71 52.34
CA ARG A 16 20.37 -3.44 51.28
C ARG A 16 20.48 -4.43 50.10
N ASN A 17 20.10 -3.85 48.96
CA ASN A 17 20.82 -3.87 47.69
C ASN A 17 20.52 -5.06 46.76
N CYS A 18 19.40 -4.98 46.05
CA CYS A 18 19.24 -5.64 44.76
C CYS A 18 19.04 -4.57 43.69
N GLN A 19 20.11 -4.42 42.91
CA GLN A 19 20.24 -3.66 41.70
C GLN A 19 18.98 -3.72 40.84
N PHE A 20 18.41 -2.55 40.56
CA PHE A 20 17.55 -2.35 39.40
C PHE A 20 18.37 -2.64 38.13
N TYR A 21 18.17 -3.81 37.54
CA TYR A 21 18.36 -4.00 36.10
C TYR A 21 16.97 -4.19 35.49
N PRO A 22 16.50 -3.29 34.60
CA PRO A 22 15.34 -3.62 33.80
C PRO A 22 15.69 -4.82 32.91
N GLN A 23 14.77 -5.78 32.88
CA GLN A 23 14.74 -6.87 31.91
C GLN A 23 15.00 -6.29 30.51
N PHE A 24 16.21 -6.53 30.00
CA PHE A 24 16.54 -6.30 28.60
C PHE A 24 15.63 -7.23 27.80
N LEU A 25 14.56 -6.67 27.24
CA LEU A 25 13.79 -7.30 26.19
C LEU A 25 14.78 -7.66 25.08
N THR A 26 15.07 -8.94 24.91
CA THR A 26 15.68 -9.44 23.68
C THR A 26 14.64 -9.27 22.58
N THR A 27 14.57 -8.07 22.02
CA THR A 27 13.83 -7.80 20.78
C THR A 27 14.55 -8.56 19.68
N THR A 28 13.97 -9.68 19.26
CA THR A 28 14.24 -10.32 17.98
C THR A 28 14.16 -9.26 16.86
N PRO A 29 15.13 -9.21 15.93
CA PRO A 29 15.13 -8.24 14.83
C PRO A 29 13.97 -8.41 13.81
N ASP A 30 13.10 -9.41 13.97
CA ASP A 30 11.97 -9.64 13.06
C ASP A 30 10.73 -8.76 13.35
N ALA A 31 10.77 -7.92 14.38
CA ALA A 31 9.62 -7.09 14.79
C ALA A 31 9.72 -5.61 14.40
N MET A 32 10.48 -5.28 13.35
CA MET A 32 10.42 -3.95 12.69
C MET A 32 10.23 -4.06 11.18
N SER A 33 9.20 -4.79 10.79
CA SER A 33 8.39 -4.49 9.61
C SER A 33 7.03 -5.12 9.85
N SER A 34 6.08 -4.34 10.36
CA SER A 34 4.68 -4.71 10.23
C SER A 34 4.27 -4.54 8.77
N SER A 35 4.86 -5.33 7.86
CA SER A 35 4.24 -5.63 6.58
C SER A 35 2.99 -6.42 6.91
N GLU A 36 1.89 -5.70 7.01
CA GLU A 36 0.57 -6.29 7.16
C GLU A 36 0.39 -7.35 6.07
N ARG A 37 0.14 -8.59 6.50
CA ARG A 37 -0.05 -9.69 5.56
C ARG A 37 -1.45 -9.54 5.00
N ILE A 38 -1.54 -9.34 3.70
CA ILE A 38 -2.79 -9.17 3.00
C ILE A 38 -3.21 -10.50 2.41
N THR A 39 -4.50 -10.81 2.46
CA THR A 39 -4.99 -12.00 1.78
C THR A 39 -4.88 -11.81 0.27
N VAL A 40 -4.11 -12.67 -0.41
CA VAL A 40 -3.86 -12.59 -1.87
C VAL A 40 -5.12 -12.73 -2.72
N TYR A 41 -6.24 -13.18 -2.13
CA TYR A 41 -7.53 -13.29 -2.81
C TYR A 41 -8.42 -12.07 -2.60
N ASN A 42 -8.08 -11.17 -1.66
CA ASN A 42 -8.84 -9.93 -1.48
C ASN A 42 -8.28 -8.83 -2.37
N LEU A 43 -8.90 -8.68 -3.54
CA LEU A 43 -8.54 -7.64 -4.53
C LEU A 43 -8.63 -6.23 -3.95
N ALA A 44 -9.55 -5.96 -3.03
CA ALA A 44 -9.71 -4.64 -2.43
C ALA A 44 -8.50 -4.28 -1.56
N ASP A 45 -8.04 -5.22 -0.72
CA ASP A 45 -6.87 -4.99 0.14
C ASP A 45 -5.58 -4.88 -0.68
N LEU A 46 -5.41 -5.72 -1.71
CA LEU A 46 -4.27 -5.64 -2.62
C LEU A 46 -4.21 -4.29 -3.33
N LYS A 47 -5.37 -3.79 -3.78
CA LYS A 47 -5.48 -2.47 -4.39
C LYS A 47 -5.14 -1.37 -3.39
N ASN A 48 -5.77 -1.37 -2.22
CA ASN A 48 -5.58 -0.34 -1.19
C ASN A 48 -4.11 -0.27 -0.75
N HIS A 49 -3.47 -1.41 -0.52
CA HIS A 49 -2.07 -1.42 -0.09
C HIS A 49 -1.10 -0.98 -1.19
N SER A 50 -1.40 -1.34 -2.46
CA SER A 50 -0.64 -0.83 -3.60
C SER A 50 -0.80 0.69 -3.71
N ASP A 51 -2.04 1.19 -3.60
CA ASP A 51 -2.39 2.61 -3.62
C ASP A 51 -1.68 3.40 -2.50
N ASP A 52 -1.60 2.86 -1.29
CA ASP A 52 -0.91 3.48 -0.15
C ASP A 52 0.62 3.54 -0.32
N ALA A 53 1.20 2.62 -1.11
CA ALA A 53 2.63 2.60 -1.40
C ALA A 53 3.04 3.63 -2.47
N LEU A 54 2.12 4.07 -3.34
CA LEU A 54 2.38 5.03 -4.42
C LEU A 54 2.92 6.38 -3.89
N PRO A 55 2.22 7.10 -2.99
CA PRO A 55 2.68 8.39 -2.50
C PRO A 55 4.04 8.31 -1.82
N ASN A 56 4.29 7.24 -1.06
CA ASN A 56 5.57 7.03 -0.38
C ASN A 56 6.73 6.93 -1.36
N TYR A 57 6.55 6.17 -2.45
CA TYR A 57 7.55 6.09 -3.50
C TYR A 57 7.73 7.42 -4.24
N LEU A 58 6.64 8.08 -4.65
CA LEU A 58 6.72 9.34 -5.40
C LEU A 58 7.29 10.48 -4.55
N ASN A 59 7.00 10.53 -3.26
CA ASN A 59 7.63 11.49 -2.34
C ASN A 59 9.14 11.25 -2.21
N SER A 60 9.59 9.98 -2.23
CA SER A 60 11.03 9.67 -2.25
C SER A 60 11.73 10.23 -3.50
N LEU A 61 11.00 10.35 -4.61
CA LEU A 61 11.44 10.94 -5.88
C LEU A 61 11.22 12.45 -5.97
N LYS A 62 10.91 13.11 -4.84
CA LYS A 62 10.69 14.57 -4.74
C LYS A 62 9.51 15.10 -5.55
N PHE A 63 8.51 14.27 -5.84
CA PHE A 63 7.24 14.80 -6.33
C PHE A 63 6.53 15.55 -5.21
N ALA A 64 6.06 16.76 -5.50
CA ALA A 64 5.21 17.51 -4.59
C ALA A 64 3.78 16.97 -4.72
N GLN A 65 3.32 16.23 -3.71
CA GLN A 65 1.96 15.71 -3.66
C GLN A 65 0.94 16.86 -3.58
N SER A 66 -0.11 16.78 -4.39
CA SER A 66 -1.26 17.69 -4.36
C SER A 66 -2.39 17.04 -3.55
N HIS A 67 -2.88 17.74 -2.53
CA HIS A 67 -4.00 17.28 -1.69
C HIS A 67 -5.33 17.96 -2.06
N THR A 68 -5.38 18.57 -3.24
CA THR A 68 -6.53 19.29 -3.80
C THR A 68 -7.86 18.52 -3.70
N LEU A 69 -7.84 17.20 -3.92
CA LEU A 69 -9.04 16.37 -3.82
C LEU A 69 -9.56 16.32 -2.36
N THR A 70 -8.65 16.06 -1.42
CA THR A 70 -8.96 16.06 0.02
C THR A 70 -9.40 17.45 0.50
N ASP A 71 -8.72 18.51 0.07
CA ASP A 71 -9.02 19.89 0.45
C ASP A 71 -10.41 20.31 -0.01
N VAL A 72 -10.84 19.91 -1.21
CA VAL A 72 -12.19 20.20 -1.71
C VAL A 72 -13.25 19.44 -0.92
N ARG A 73 -13.03 18.15 -0.63
CA ARG A 73 -13.94 17.38 0.24
C ARG A 73 -14.06 18.02 1.62
N LEU A 74 -12.94 18.46 2.18
CA LEU A 74 -12.88 19.13 3.47
C LEU A 74 -13.65 20.45 3.43
N ALA A 75 -13.38 21.30 2.44
CA ALA A 75 -14.05 22.59 2.28
C ALA A 75 -15.57 22.44 2.09
N LEU A 76 -16.01 21.50 1.24
CA LEU A 76 -17.43 21.21 1.05
C LEU A 76 -18.10 20.70 2.33
N GLY A 77 -17.47 19.76 3.04
CA GLY A 77 -17.97 19.24 4.30
C GLY A 77 -18.10 20.31 5.39
N TYR A 78 -17.07 21.14 5.57
CA TYR A 78 -17.13 22.24 6.54
C TYR A 78 -18.14 23.32 6.15
N SER A 79 -18.31 23.59 4.85
CA SER A 79 -19.34 24.52 4.39
C SER A 79 -20.75 24.04 4.76
N ALA A 80 -21.01 22.73 4.63
CA ALA A 80 -22.27 22.12 5.05
C ALA A 80 -22.48 22.25 6.56
N PHE A 81 -21.44 22.01 7.35
CA PHE A 81 -21.50 22.16 8.80
C PHE A 81 -21.77 23.61 9.24
N LEU A 82 -21.12 24.60 8.62
CA LEU A 82 -21.34 26.02 8.91
C LEU A 82 -22.79 26.44 8.60
N VAL A 83 -23.33 25.96 7.48
CA VAL A 83 -24.73 26.17 7.10
C VAL A 83 -25.67 25.56 8.14
N ALA A 84 -25.41 24.33 8.58
CA ALA A 84 -26.21 23.67 9.61
C ALA A 84 -26.17 24.44 10.94
N GLY A 85 -24.99 24.90 11.37
CA GLY A 85 -24.83 25.73 12.56
C GLY A 85 -25.55 27.07 12.46
N ALA A 86 -25.51 27.72 11.29
CA ALA A 86 -26.25 28.95 11.05
C ALA A 86 -27.77 28.72 11.10
N CYS A 87 -28.24 27.63 10.49
CA CYS A 87 -29.65 27.25 10.54
C CYS A 87 -30.13 27.00 11.99
N PHE A 88 -29.32 26.30 12.79
CA PHE A 88 -29.61 26.08 14.21
C PHE A 88 -29.64 27.39 15.02
N LEU A 89 -28.75 28.33 14.72
CA LEU A 89 -28.74 29.66 15.37
C LEU A 89 -30.00 30.46 15.03
N TRP A 90 -30.44 30.41 13.77
CA TRP A 90 -31.69 31.05 13.32
C TRP A 90 -32.92 30.38 13.94
N ASP A 91 -32.93 29.05 14.01
CA ASP A 91 -33.99 28.28 14.65
C ASP A 91 -34.16 28.65 16.13
N TYR A 92 -33.03 28.76 16.85
CA TYR A 92 -33.01 29.20 18.24
C TYR A 92 -33.53 30.63 18.45
N LYS A 93 -33.42 31.51 17.45
CA LYS A 93 -33.81 32.93 17.56
C LYS A 93 -35.24 33.24 17.09
N LEU A 94 -35.81 32.52 16.12
CA LEU A 94 -37.09 32.87 15.49
C LEU A 94 -38.31 32.06 15.95
N GLY A 95 -38.13 30.95 16.67
CA GLY A 95 -39.24 30.17 17.23
C GLY A 95 -40.02 29.31 16.21
N PHE A 96 -40.86 28.41 16.76
CA PHE A 96 -41.40 27.19 16.12
C PHE A 96 -42.25 27.38 14.85
N GLU A 97 -42.86 28.55 14.65
CA GLU A 97 -43.68 28.80 13.45
C GLU A 97 -42.81 29.04 12.19
N SER A 98 -41.65 29.70 12.35
CA SER A 98 -40.72 29.92 11.24
C SER A 98 -39.82 28.70 11.00
N THR A 99 -39.58 27.90 12.04
CA THR A 99 -38.77 26.66 12.03
C THR A 99 -39.16 25.71 10.90
N LYS A 100 -40.45 25.55 10.60
CA LYS A 100 -40.97 24.64 9.56
C LYS A 100 -40.31 24.88 8.19
N TYR A 101 -40.20 26.14 7.79
CA TYR A 101 -39.60 26.53 6.51
C TYR A 101 -38.07 26.49 6.55
N TYR A 102 -37.45 26.85 7.68
CA TYR A 102 -35.99 26.80 7.84
C TYR A 102 -35.47 25.36 7.88
N THR A 103 -36.16 24.45 8.56
CA THR A 103 -35.79 23.02 8.55
C THR A 103 -35.97 22.43 7.15
N ALA A 104 -37.05 22.78 6.44
CA ALA A 104 -37.22 22.37 5.04
C ALA A 104 -36.10 22.92 4.15
N ALA A 105 -35.72 24.19 4.31
CA ALA A 105 -34.59 24.79 3.59
C ALA A 105 -33.26 24.11 3.94
N ALA A 106 -33.04 23.73 5.21
CA ALA A 106 -31.85 23.02 5.65
C ALA A 106 -31.73 21.63 5.00
N VAL A 107 -32.84 20.88 4.90
CA VAL A 107 -32.86 19.56 4.25
C VAL A 107 -32.58 19.69 2.75
N VAL A 108 -33.17 20.68 2.08
CA VAL A 108 -32.89 20.95 0.66
C VAL A 108 -31.42 21.31 0.45
N LEU A 109 -30.88 22.21 1.26
CA LEU A 109 -29.49 22.65 1.15
C LEU A 109 -28.51 21.51 1.45
N TYR A 110 -28.78 20.69 2.47
CA TYR A 110 -28.02 19.47 2.75
C TYR A 110 -28.07 18.50 1.56
N SER A 111 -29.24 18.30 0.96
CA SER A 111 -29.39 17.42 -0.22
C SER A 111 -28.58 17.93 -1.41
N LEU A 112 -28.57 19.24 -1.65
CA LEU A 112 -27.74 19.86 -2.70
C LEU A 112 -26.25 19.71 -2.43
N LEU A 113 -25.80 19.93 -1.19
CA LEU A 113 -24.40 19.76 -0.79
C LEU A 113 -23.93 18.31 -0.94
N ASN A 114 -24.73 17.34 -0.52
CA ASN A 114 -24.41 15.92 -0.71
C ASN A 114 -24.44 15.51 -2.19
N GLY A 115 -25.38 16.06 -2.97
CA GLY A 115 -25.41 15.89 -4.42
C GLY A 115 -24.15 16.45 -5.10
N ALA A 116 -23.75 17.68 -4.73
CA ALA A 116 -22.54 18.31 -5.25
C ALA A 116 -21.27 17.52 -4.88
N LEU A 117 -21.18 17.02 -3.64
CA LEU A 117 -20.08 16.15 -3.21
C LEU A 117 -20.07 14.85 -4.03
N THR A 118 -21.22 14.21 -4.22
CA THR A 118 -21.34 12.98 -5.01
C THR A 118 -20.92 13.20 -6.47
N LEU A 119 -21.40 14.28 -7.08
CA LEU A 119 -21.03 14.68 -8.43
C LEU A 119 -19.53 14.99 -8.54
N TRP A 120 -18.95 15.66 -7.54
CA TRP A 120 -17.52 15.94 -7.51
C TRP A 120 -16.70 14.65 -7.47
N ILE A 121 -17.04 13.72 -6.58
CA ILE A 121 -16.37 12.42 -6.48
C ILE A 121 -16.43 11.68 -7.82
N TRP A 122 -17.59 11.68 -8.47
CA TRP A 122 -17.80 10.98 -9.74
C TRP A 122 -17.08 11.62 -10.92
N LEU A 123 -17.09 12.96 -11.05
CA LEU A 123 -16.56 13.67 -12.21
C LEU A 123 -15.06 13.95 -12.11
N LYS A 124 -14.58 14.33 -10.92
CA LYS A 124 -13.21 14.80 -10.71
C LYS A 124 -12.32 13.77 -10.06
N GLU A 125 -12.84 13.07 -9.06
CA GLU A 125 -12.02 12.13 -8.32
C GLU A 125 -11.95 10.79 -9.01
N ALA A 126 -13.01 10.27 -9.66
CA ALA A 126 -13.02 9.16 -10.63
C ALA A 126 -11.96 8.03 -10.45
N GLY A 127 -11.60 7.67 -9.22
CA GLY A 127 -10.54 6.69 -8.92
C GLY A 127 -9.10 7.22 -8.98
N THR A 128 -8.87 8.51 -9.13
CA THR A 128 -7.61 9.23 -8.92
C THR A 128 -7.15 9.03 -7.47
N VAL A 129 -6.04 8.31 -7.32
CA VAL A 129 -5.42 7.98 -6.03
C VAL A 129 -4.32 8.97 -5.70
N TYR A 130 -3.66 9.53 -6.72
CA TYR A 130 -2.54 10.43 -6.53
C TYR A 130 -2.53 11.55 -7.56
N GLU A 131 -2.37 12.77 -7.10
CA GLU A 131 -2.01 13.93 -7.92
C GLU A 131 -0.71 14.51 -7.37
N GLY A 132 0.23 14.88 -8.25
CA GLY A 132 1.47 15.50 -7.83
C GLY A 132 2.14 16.28 -8.94
N THR A 133 3.11 17.11 -8.56
CA THR A 133 3.93 17.89 -9.51
C THR A 133 5.37 17.40 -9.43
N SER A 134 5.96 17.07 -10.56
CA SER A 134 7.37 16.70 -10.64
C SER A 134 8.28 17.91 -10.37
N PRO A 135 9.55 17.71 -9.97
CA PRO A 135 10.54 18.79 -9.90
C PRO A 135 10.71 19.53 -11.24
N SER A 136 10.48 18.83 -12.35
CA SER A 136 10.45 19.40 -13.70
C SER A 136 9.24 20.31 -13.95
N GLY A 137 8.29 20.36 -13.01
CA GLY A 137 7.07 21.16 -13.01
C GLY A 137 5.94 20.61 -13.90
N GLU A 138 5.97 19.33 -14.21
CA GLU A 138 4.90 18.62 -14.93
C GLU A 138 3.93 18.02 -13.90
N LYS A 139 2.61 18.11 -14.14
CA LYS A 139 1.61 17.51 -13.25
C LYS A 139 1.34 16.07 -13.66
N ILE A 140 1.34 15.17 -12.68
CA ILE A 140 0.99 13.76 -12.84
C ILE A 140 -0.28 13.46 -12.04
N SER A 141 -1.25 12.81 -12.69
CA SER A 141 -2.46 12.28 -12.06
C SER A 141 -2.51 10.79 -12.31
N ILE A 142 -2.68 10.00 -11.26
CA ILE A 142 -2.73 8.53 -11.32
C ILE A 142 -4.09 8.09 -10.80
N ALA A 143 -4.86 7.46 -11.68
CA ALA A 143 -6.13 6.80 -11.34
C ALA A 143 -5.96 5.29 -11.40
N THR A 144 -6.51 4.57 -10.43
CA THR A 144 -6.34 3.12 -10.31
C THR A 144 -7.70 2.44 -10.23
N SER A 145 -7.81 1.30 -10.90
CA SER A 145 -9.05 0.56 -11.01
C SER A 145 -8.79 -0.95 -11.09
N THR A 146 -9.74 -1.72 -10.57
CA THR A 146 -9.70 -3.18 -10.57
C THR A 146 -11.06 -3.69 -11.02
N LYS A 147 -11.07 -4.75 -11.84
CA LYS A 147 -12.32 -5.42 -12.22
C LYS A 147 -12.61 -6.52 -11.20
N LYS A 148 -13.90 -6.84 -10.99
CA LYS A 148 -14.30 -7.93 -10.10
C LYS A 148 -13.74 -9.25 -10.63
N ASN A 149 -13.14 -10.04 -9.74
CA ASN A 149 -12.56 -11.36 -10.01
C ASN A 149 -11.40 -11.37 -11.03
N ASP A 150 -10.80 -10.21 -11.31
CA ASP A 150 -9.63 -10.08 -12.17
C ASP A 150 -8.47 -9.56 -11.32
N PRO A 151 -7.40 -10.35 -11.09
CA PRO A 151 -6.24 -9.94 -10.30
C PRO A 151 -5.30 -8.99 -11.07
N THR A 152 -5.85 -8.18 -11.97
CA THR A 152 -5.13 -7.17 -12.76
C THR A 152 -5.35 -5.78 -12.16
N TYR A 153 -4.25 -5.14 -11.81
CA TYR A 153 -4.21 -3.74 -11.40
C TYR A 153 -4.13 -2.85 -12.64
N ASN A 154 -5.17 -2.04 -12.86
CA ASN A 154 -5.24 -1.12 -13.99
C ASN A 154 -4.97 0.30 -13.51
N MET A 155 -3.94 0.92 -14.04
CA MET A 155 -3.55 2.29 -13.75
C MET A 155 -3.69 3.15 -15.00
N LYS A 156 -4.30 4.32 -14.85
CA LYS A 156 -4.36 5.37 -15.85
C LYS A 156 -3.55 6.55 -15.36
N ILE A 157 -2.44 6.82 -16.03
CA ILE A 157 -1.52 7.90 -15.70
C ILE A 157 -1.72 9.02 -16.70
N THR A 158 -2.18 10.18 -16.24
CA THR A 158 -2.31 11.39 -17.06
C THR A 158 -1.20 12.36 -16.70
N LEU A 159 -0.34 12.63 -17.67
CA LEU A 159 0.77 13.58 -17.59
C LEU A 159 0.34 14.88 -18.24
N THR A 160 0.36 15.99 -17.50
CA THR A 160 0.12 17.32 -18.03
C THR A 160 1.44 18.09 -18.05
N HIS A 161 1.98 18.30 -19.24
CA HIS A 161 3.21 19.07 -19.41
C HIS A 161 2.96 20.56 -19.12
N LYS A 162 4.03 21.32 -18.89
CA LYS A 162 3.98 22.79 -18.71
C LYS A 162 3.30 23.51 -19.89
N ASN A 163 3.36 22.91 -21.09
CA ASN A 163 2.72 23.44 -22.30
C ASN A 163 1.21 23.13 -22.39
N GLY A 164 0.61 22.52 -21.35
CA GLY A 164 -0.81 22.15 -21.33
C GLY A 164 -1.15 20.84 -22.07
N GLU A 165 -0.18 20.22 -22.73
CA GLU A 165 -0.37 18.94 -23.42
C GLU A 165 -0.56 17.80 -22.42
N LYS A 166 -1.67 17.06 -22.58
CA LYS A 166 -2.05 15.93 -21.75
C LYS A 166 -1.71 14.63 -22.47
N LYS A 167 -0.83 13.82 -21.87
CA LYS A 167 -0.51 12.47 -22.33
C LYS A 167 -1.06 11.45 -21.35
N THR A 168 -1.97 10.60 -21.82
CA THR A 168 -2.54 9.51 -21.02
C THR A 168 -1.82 8.20 -21.36
N LEU A 169 -1.37 7.50 -20.33
CA LEU A 169 -0.76 6.17 -20.40
C LEU A 169 -1.64 5.21 -19.60
N GLU A 170 -1.90 4.03 -20.15
CA GLU A 170 -2.63 2.96 -19.47
C GLU A 170 -1.66 1.82 -19.20
N LEU A 171 -1.63 1.35 -17.96
CA LEU A 171 -0.78 0.26 -17.50
C LEU A 171 -1.66 -0.78 -16.81
N SER A 172 -1.64 -2.01 -17.30
CA SER A 172 -2.39 -3.14 -16.73
C SER A 172 -1.40 -4.22 -16.36
N LYS A 173 -1.24 -4.48 -15.06
CA LYS A 173 -0.29 -5.48 -14.54
C LYS A 173 -0.91 -6.36 -13.46
N PRO A 174 -0.61 -7.67 -13.41
CA PRO A 174 -1.12 -8.54 -12.36
C PRO A 174 -0.52 -8.20 -10.99
N PHE A 175 -1.31 -8.30 -9.91
CA PHE A 175 -0.82 -8.09 -8.53
C PHE A 175 0.33 -9.04 -8.15
N ALA A 176 0.42 -10.21 -8.79
CA ALA A 176 1.48 -11.17 -8.57
C ALA A 176 2.89 -10.66 -8.94
N GLU A 177 3.02 -9.56 -9.68
CA GLU A 177 4.34 -8.97 -9.97
C GLU A 177 5.00 -8.35 -8.73
N TRP A 178 4.22 -7.95 -7.72
CA TRP A 178 4.75 -7.31 -6.50
C TRP A 178 4.17 -7.83 -5.19
N PHE A 179 3.28 -8.83 -5.23
CA PHE A 179 2.81 -9.55 -4.05
C PHE A 179 3.31 -10.99 -4.05
N ASP A 180 3.89 -11.41 -2.93
CA ASP A 180 4.28 -12.81 -2.72
C ASP A 180 3.07 -13.70 -2.46
N SER A 181 3.25 -15.02 -2.62
CA SER A 181 2.23 -16.04 -2.28
C SER A 181 1.75 -15.97 -0.81
N GLN A 182 2.59 -15.42 0.06
CA GLN A 182 2.31 -15.20 1.48
C GLN A 182 1.58 -13.88 1.77
N GLY A 183 1.21 -13.12 0.74
CA GLY A 183 0.49 -11.86 0.91
C GLY A 183 1.37 -10.69 1.39
N ARG A 184 2.68 -10.77 1.15
CA ARG A 184 3.63 -9.70 1.48
C ARG A 184 3.82 -8.79 0.27
N PHE A 185 3.87 -7.49 0.53
CA PHE A 185 4.14 -6.49 -0.50
C PHE A 185 5.65 -6.32 -0.69
N VAL A 186 6.11 -6.54 -1.92
CA VAL A 186 7.52 -6.40 -2.30
C VAL A 186 7.68 -5.07 -3.04
N VAL A 187 8.34 -4.12 -2.38
CA VAL A 187 8.44 -2.73 -2.83
C VAL A 187 9.29 -2.58 -4.10
N ILE A 188 10.38 -3.34 -4.21
CA ILE A 188 11.34 -3.23 -5.32
C ILE A 188 10.70 -3.52 -6.70
N PRO A 189 10.05 -4.68 -6.94
CA PRO A 189 9.43 -4.97 -8.22
C PRO A 189 8.32 -3.97 -8.56
N PHE A 190 7.58 -3.50 -7.56
CA PHE A 190 6.58 -2.46 -7.75
C PHE A 190 7.20 -1.16 -8.29
N GLN A 191 8.29 -0.70 -7.69
CA GLN A 191 9.00 0.49 -8.13
C GLN A 191 9.61 0.33 -9.53
N GLU A 192 10.12 -0.86 -9.85
CA GLU A 192 10.68 -1.16 -11.18
C GLU A 192 9.62 -1.11 -12.28
N VAL A 193 8.43 -1.68 -12.02
CA VAL A 193 7.30 -1.62 -12.94
C VAL A 193 6.90 -0.16 -13.21
N LEU A 194 6.83 0.68 -12.17
CA LEU A 194 6.51 2.11 -12.33
C LEU A 194 7.61 2.86 -13.09
N ALA A 195 8.88 2.65 -12.74
CA ALA A 195 10.01 3.32 -13.37
C ALA A 195 10.14 2.97 -14.87
N THR A 196 9.91 1.71 -15.24
CA THR A 196 9.99 1.27 -16.64
C THR A 196 8.81 1.78 -17.48
N ASN A 197 7.60 1.82 -16.93
CA ASN A 197 6.39 2.16 -17.71
C ASN A 197 6.06 3.66 -17.72
N ILE A 198 6.58 4.44 -16.77
CA ILE A 198 6.28 5.88 -16.64
C ILE A 198 7.55 6.68 -16.96
N PRO A 199 7.64 7.35 -18.12
CA PRO A 199 8.87 8.02 -18.56
C PRO A 199 9.40 9.10 -17.61
N ILE A 200 8.53 9.78 -16.87
CA ILE A 200 8.94 10.82 -15.90
C ILE A 200 9.59 10.17 -14.67
N ILE A 201 9.06 9.03 -14.21
CA ILE A 201 9.59 8.30 -13.06
C ILE A 201 10.91 7.64 -13.43
N GLY A 202 11.01 6.99 -14.60
CA GLY A 202 12.25 6.38 -15.07
C GLY A 202 13.41 7.38 -15.28
N LYS A 203 13.10 8.64 -15.63
CA LYS A 203 14.11 9.72 -15.68
C LYS A 203 14.65 10.11 -14.31
N LEU A 204 13.82 10.04 -13.27
CA LEU A 204 14.19 10.41 -11.90
C LEU A 204 14.82 9.24 -11.14
N ASP A 205 14.48 8.01 -11.51
CA ASP A 205 14.97 6.79 -10.84
C ASP A 205 15.53 5.77 -11.86
N PRO A 206 16.64 6.09 -12.56
CA PRO A 206 17.20 5.23 -13.59
C PRO A 206 17.73 3.89 -13.03
N LYS A 207 17.98 3.81 -11.72
CA LYS A 207 18.46 2.60 -11.04
C LYS A 207 17.42 1.47 -10.99
N ARG A 208 16.13 1.82 -11.08
CA ARG A 208 15.01 0.87 -11.00
C ARG A 208 14.36 0.59 -12.35
N VAL A 209 14.85 1.21 -13.42
CA VAL A 209 14.40 0.88 -14.77
C VAL A 209 14.99 -0.49 -15.11
N LYS A 210 14.15 -1.53 -15.13
CA LYS A 210 14.54 -2.81 -15.71
C LYS A 210 14.74 -2.60 -17.22
N SER A 211 15.98 -2.41 -17.65
CA SER A 211 16.35 -2.76 -19.02
C SER A 211 16.09 -4.25 -19.18
N VAL A 212 15.32 -4.62 -20.19
CA VAL A 212 14.84 -5.98 -20.49
C VAL A 212 15.95 -7.06 -20.51
N SER A 213 17.23 -6.68 -20.48
CA SER A 213 18.42 -7.54 -20.49
C SER A 213 18.77 -8.27 -19.19
N GLN A 214 18.19 -7.94 -18.03
CA GLN A 214 18.61 -8.51 -16.74
C GLN A 214 17.75 -9.68 -16.21
N ALA A 215 16.69 -10.07 -16.93
CA ALA A 215 15.87 -11.22 -16.55
C ALA A 215 16.57 -12.58 -16.81
N TYR A 216 17.62 -12.58 -17.63
CA TYR A 216 18.48 -13.74 -17.89
C TYR A 216 19.89 -13.21 -18.15
N SER A 217 20.61 -12.78 -17.11
CA SER A 217 22.03 -12.51 -17.31
C SER A 217 22.67 -13.80 -17.81
N ALA A 218 23.42 -13.70 -18.91
CA ALA A 218 24.03 -14.83 -19.61
C ALA A 218 24.76 -15.77 -18.64
N ASP A 219 25.35 -15.23 -17.58
CA ASP A 219 26.02 -15.96 -16.50
C ASP A 219 25.14 -17.00 -15.79
N VAL A 220 23.84 -16.74 -15.63
CA VAL A 220 22.91 -17.68 -14.98
C VAL A 220 22.46 -18.76 -15.95
N LEU A 221 22.35 -18.41 -17.24
CA LEU A 221 22.03 -19.38 -18.29
C LEU A 221 23.23 -20.32 -18.52
N ASP A 222 24.45 -19.78 -18.52
CA ASP A 222 25.70 -20.53 -18.65
C ASP A 222 25.93 -21.44 -17.44
N ALA A 223 25.61 -20.97 -16.23
CA ALA A 223 25.62 -21.81 -15.02
C ALA A 223 24.59 -22.95 -15.07
N LEU A 224 23.37 -22.71 -15.57
CA LEU A 224 22.35 -23.75 -15.73
C LEU A 224 22.77 -24.79 -16.79
N TYR A 225 23.38 -24.35 -17.89
CA TYR A 225 23.91 -25.24 -18.92
C TYR A 225 25.11 -26.04 -18.41
N ALA A 226 26.03 -25.43 -17.67
CA ALA A 226 27.16 -26.11 -17.04
C ALA A 226 26.70 -27.17 -16.02
N GLU A 227 25.66 -26.88 -15.23
CA GLU A 227 25.10 -27.84 -14.27
C GLU A 227 24.38 -29.00 -14.96
N SER A 228 23.67 -28.73 -16.06
CA SER A 228 23.07 -29.78 -16.89
C SER A 228 24.11 -30.67 -17.59
N ALA A 229 25.28 -30.12 -17.95
CA ALA A 229 26.38 -30.86 -18.55
C ALA A 229 27.15 -31.70 -17.52
N ALA A 230 27.30 -31.21 -16.29
CA ALA A 230 27.95 -31.95 -15.19
C ALA A 230 27.12 -33.16 -14.72
N THR A 231 25.79 -33.11 -14.85
CA THR A 231 24.89 -34.20 -14.44
C THR A 231 24.68 -35.26 -15.54
N GLY A 232 25.19 -35.02 -16.75
CA GLY A 232 25.02 -35.90 -17.92
C GLY A 232 26.15 -36.89 -18.22
N SER A 233 27.21 -36.93 -17.40
CA SER A 233 28.41 -37.73 -17.67
C SER A 233 28.67 -38.86 -16.67
N GLU A 234 27.63 -39.62 -16.29
CA GLU A 234 27.79 -40.95 -15.69
C GLU A 234 26.89 -41.97 -16.40
N ALA A 235 27.24 -42.29 -17.65
CA ALA A 235 26.80 -43.51 -18.30
C ALA A 235 27.83 -43.96 -19.34
N GLU A 236 29.01 -44.41 -18.87
CA GLU A 236 29.89 -45.20 -19.73
C GLU A 236 30.43 -46.47 -19.02
N ALA A 237 30.34 -47.57 -19.76
CA ALA A 237 31.23 -48.73 -19.73
C ALA A 237 31.13 -49.77 -18.59
N ILE A 238 30.43 -50.88 -18.87
CA ILE A 238 30.88 -52.22 -18.42
C ILE A 238 30.98 -53.14 -19.65
N LYS A 239 32.20 -53.36 -20.14
CA LYS A 239 32.59 -54.52 -20.96
C LYS A 239 33.60 -55.34 -20.18
N GLY A 240 33.38 -56.66 -20.02
CA GLY A 240 34.46 -57.58 -19.64
C GLY A 240 34.09 -58.94 -19.04
N ALA A 241 33.96 -59.95 -19.93
CA ALA A 241 34.45 -61.33 -19.79
C ALA A 241 33.76 -62.40 -18.88
N SER A 242 33.14 -63.37 -19.57
CA SER A 242 33.36 -64.84 -19.48
C SER A 242 33.06 -65.60 -18.19
N LYS A 243 31.99 -66.42 -18.20
CA LYS A 243 32.01 -67.75 -17.55
C LYS A 243 31.04 -68.76 -18.19
N ARG A 244 31.66 -69.73 -18.87
CA ARG A 244 31.15 -71.05 -19.28
C ARG A 244 30.58 -71.84 -18.09
N ARG A 245 29.35 -72.36 -18.17
CA ARG A 245 28.95 -73.69 -17.63
C ARG A 245 27.56 -74.15 -18.14
N LYS A 246 27.58 -75.36 -18.71
CA LYS A 246 26.53 -76.30 -19.14
C LYS A 246 25.27 -76.38 -18.25
N ALA A 247 24.12 -76.55 -18.90
CA ALA A 247 23.30 -77.77 -18.84
C ALA A 247 22.53 -77.90 -20.16
#